data_AF-A0A7W6AJ88-F1
#
_entry.id   AF-A0A7W6AJ88-F1
#
_cell.length_a   1.000
_cell.length_b   1.000
_cell.length_c   1.000
_cell.angle_alpha   90.00
_cell.angle_beta   90.00
_cell.angle_gamma   90.00
#
_symmetry.space_group_name_H-M   'P 1'
#
loop_
_entity.id
_entity.type
_entity.pdbx_description
1 polymer ?
#
loop_
_entity_poly.entity_id
_entity_poly.type
_entity_poly.pdbx_seq_one_letter_code
_entity_poly.pdbx_strand_id
1 'polypeptide(L)'
;MNQRPMLTLGRLALAIVVLTPLLTPAAMAETGRKAAIFTAELDDPMLPYGRKPPPAFLKRLDLITEELRKTLADKGGLVSVDLGPQAEEIEKQAPLYKCNGCVPDIAKALGADYAITTVAEKGGPQLFNLSVTIAEVASGKVVRKGIVVINANSDDDWAHAARSVVKNRLLAEPLPNPS
;
A
#
# COMPACT_ATOMS: atom_id res chain seq x y z
N MET A 1 -5.46 -70.38 -63.43
CA MET A 1 -4.43 -70.24 -62.39
C MET A 1 -4.04 -68.77 -62.26
N ASN A 2 -4.09 -68.29 -61.03
CA ASN A 2 -3.45 -67.11 -60.43
C ASN A 2 -3.89 -65.68 -60.77
N GLN A 3 -4.40 -65.05 -59.70
CA GLN A 3 -4.77 -63.66 -59.45
C GLN A 3 -3.60 -62.67 -59.63
N ARG A 4 -3.94 -61.38 -59.82
CA ARG A 4 -3.46 -60.27 -58.96
C ARG A 4 -4.39 -59.03 -59.04
N PRO A 5 -4.71 -58.37 -57.91
CA PRO A 5 -5.61 -57.22 -57.82
C PRO A 5 -4.83 -55.88 -57.81
N MET A 6 -5.51 -54.77 -57.45
CA MET A 6 -5.04 -53.40 -57.16
C MET A 6 -5.25 -52.39 -58.31
N LEU A 7 -5.67 -51.13 -58.12
CA LEU A 7 -5.79 -50.23 -56.97
C LEU A 7 -6.84 -49.14 -57.30
N THR A 8 -7.69 -48.80 -56.33
CA THR A 8 -8.54 -47.61 -56.30
C THR A 8 -7.71 -46.37 -55.96
N LEU A 9 -7.73 -45.33 -56.82
CA LEU A 9 -7.15 -44.02 -56.52
C LEU A 9 -8.16 -43.17 -55.74
N GLY A 10 -7.94 -43.00 -54.44
CA GLY A 10 -8.65 -42.05 -53.58
C GLY A 10 -8.16 -40.61 -53.81
N ARG A 11 -9.10 -39.69 -53.97
CA ARG A 11 -8.86 -38.24 -54.12
C ARG A 11 -8.30 -37.66 -52.81
N LEU A 12 -7.10 -37.06 -52.84
CA LEU A 12 -6.60 -36.20 -51.76
C LEU A 12 -7.37 -34.87 -51.77
N ALA A 13 -8.06 -34.57 -50.67
CA ALA A 13 -8.56 -33.23 -50.37
C ALA A 13 -7.51 -32.46 -49.55
N LEU A 14 -7.08 -31.31 -50.08
CA LEU A 14 -6.10 -30.42 -49.45
C LEU A 14 -6.81 -29.57 -48.38
N ALA A 15 -6.47 -29.76 -47.11
CA ALA A 15 -7.00 -28.96 -46.00
C ALA A 15 -6.15 -27.68 -45.83
N ILE A 16 -6.76 -26.52 -46.02
CA ILE A 16 -6.15 -25.20 -45.75
C ILE A 16 -6.34 -24.90 -44.25
N VAL A 17 -5.24 -24.95 -43.49
CA VAL A 17 -5.20 -24.51 -42.09
C VAL A 17 -5.02 -22.99 -42.06
N VAL A 18 -6.10 -22.26 -41.73
CA VAL A 18 -6.04 -20.81 -41.48
C VAL A 18 -5.50 -20.61 -40.07
N LEU A 19 -4.25 -20.16 -39.97
CA LEU A 19 -3.58 -19.86 -38.71
C LEU A 19 -4.04 -18.47 -38.22
N THR A 20 -5.05 -18.42 -37.36
CA THR A 20 -5.46 -17.19 -36.68
C THR A 20 -4.43 -16.82 -35.61
N PRO A 21 -3.84 -15.61 -35.65
CA PRO A 21 -2.93 -15.17 -34.60
C PRO A 21 -3.73 -14.92 -33.32
N LEU A 22 -3.42 -15.66 -32.25
CA LEU A 22 -3.88 -15.32 -30.91
C LEU A 22 -3.22 -13.99 -30.52
N LEU A 23 -3.97 -12.90 -30.60
CA LEU A 23 -3.63 -11.67 -29.88
C LEU A 23 -3.75 -11.97 -28.38
N THR A 24 -2.62 -12.22 -27.72
CA THR A 24 -2.55 -12.17 -26.27
C THR A 24 -2.76 -10.71 -25.86
N PRO A 25 -3.77 -10.37 -25.03
CA PRO A 25 -3.83 -9.04 -24.45
C PRO A 25 -2.56 -8.87 -23.61
N ALA A 26 -1.74 -7.88 -23.97
CA ALA A 26 -0.69 -7.42 -23.10
C ALA A 26 -1.38 -6.97 -21.81
N ALA A 27 -1.18 -7.70 -20.73
CA ALA A 27 -1.52 -7.23 -19.40
C ALA A 27 -0.77 -5.92 -19.21
N MET A 28 -1.46 -4.79 -19.37
CA MET A 28 -0.96 -3.53 -18.85
C MET A 28 -0.75 -3.80 -17.37
N ALA A 29 0.51 -3.81 -16.94
CA ALA A 29 0.81 -3.77 -15.52
C ALA A 29 0.05 -2.55 -15.00
N GLU A 30 -0.96 -2.78 -14.17
CA GLU A 30 -1.63 -1.74 -13.38
C GLU A 30 -0.51 -1.01 -12.66
N THR A 31 -0.10 0.14 -13.19
CA THR A 31 0.85 1.02 -12.53
C THR A 31 0.20 1.37 -11.22
N GLY A 32 0.73 0.84 -10.12
CA GLY A 32 0.11 0.96 -8.80
C GLY A 32 -0.28 2.41 -8.50
N ARG A 33 -1.44 2.60 -7.86
CA ARG A 33 -2.00 3.92 -7.56
C ARG A 33 -1.03 4.69 -6.67
N LYS A 34 -0.87 5.98 -6.94
CA LYS A 34 0.13 6.80 -6.25
C LYS A 34 -0.36 7.17 -4.86
N ALA A 35 0.48 6.99 -3.86
CA ALA A 35 0.16 7.35 -2.48
C ALA A 35 1.28 8.19 -1.86
N ALA A 36 0.95 9.26 -1.17
CA ALA A 36 1.85 9.94 -0.26
C ALA A 36 1.84 9.19 1.08
N ILE A 37 2.85 8.34 1.30
CA ILE A 37 3.02 7.57 2.54
C ILE A 37 3.97 8.34 3.46
N PHE A 38 3.37 9.16 4.31
CA PHE A 38 4.08 10.01 5.28
C PHE A 38 4.76 9.16 6.35
N THR A 39 5.89 9.66 6.85
CA THR A 39 6.60 9.03 7.97
C THR A 39 5.66 8.89 9.16
N ALA A 40 5.67 7.72 9.80
CA ALA A 40 4.88 7.48 10.99
C ALA A 40 5.25 8.48 12.11
N GLU A 41 4.26 8.95 12.83
CA GLU A 41 4.43 9.91 13.92
C GLU A 41 4.21 9.24 15.27
N LEU A 42 4.91 9.73 16.30
CA LEU A 42 4.74 9.26 17.68
C LEU A 42 3.83 10.21 18.44
N ASP A 43 2.77 9.67 19.04
CA ASP A 43 1.99 10.36 20.07
C ASP A 43 2.29 9.70 21.42
N ASP A 44 3.16 10.30 22.20
CA ASP A 44 3.57 9.76 23.50
C ASP A 44 3.29 10.77 24.62
N PRO A 45 2.18 10.62 25.36
CA PRO A 45 1.84 11.51 26.47
C PRO A 45 2.78 11.35 27.67
N MET A 46 3.62 10.31 27.70
CA MET A 46 4.61 10.09 28.76
C MET A 46 5.94 10.82 28.47
N LEU A 47 6.15 11.33 27.25
CA LEU A 47 7.31 12.16 26.95
C LEU A 47 7.17 13.51 27.68
N PRO A 48 8.17 13.91 28.49
CA PRO A 48 8.14 15.22 29.11
C PRO A 48 8.06 16.34 28.07
N TYR A 49 7.27 17.37 28.35
CA TYR A 49 7.11 18.50 27.45
C TYR A 49 8.46 19.10 27.00
N GLY A 50 8.58 19.40 25.71
CA GLY A 50 9.81 19.94 25.11
C GLY A 50 10.94 18.93 24.91
N ARG A 51 10.75 17.64 25.24
CA ARG A 51 11.72 16.58 24.92
C ARG A 51 11.44 16.00 23.54
N LYS A 52 12.52 15.72 22.81
CA LYS A 52 12.46 14.93 21.58
C LYS A 52 12.27 13.45 21.92
N PRO A 53 11.58 12.68 21.07
CA PRO A 53 11.54 11.22 21.20
C PRO A 53 12.94 10.62 21.26
N PRO A 54 13.19 9.61 22.12
CA PRO A 54 14.40 8.83 22.09
C PRO A 54 14.72 8.26 20.69
N PRO A 55 16.01 8.14 20.30
CA PRO A 55 16.39 7.63 18.98
C PRO A 55 15.81 6.27 18.61
N ALA A 56 15.58 5.41 19.61
CA ALA A 56 14.95 4.10 19.39
C ALA A 56 13.51 4.22 18.84
N PHE A 57 12.74 5.23 19.27
CA PHE A 57 11.41 5.44 18.72
C PHE A 57 11.48 5.97 17.29
N LEU A 58 12.38 6.92 17.01
CA LEU A 58 12.58 7.42 15.64
C LEU A 58 12.88 6.28 14.66
N LYS A 59 13.83 5.40 15.04
CA LYS A 59 14.13 4.18 14.27
C LYS A 59 12.90 3.31 14.04
N ARG A 60 12.03 3.15 15.04
CA ARG A 60 10.83 2.32 14.93
C ARG A 60 9.75 2.95 14.06
N LEU A 61 9.62 4.27 14.07
CA LEU A 61 8.75 4.99 13.13
C LEU A 61 9.22 4.80 11.69
N ASP A 62 10.53 4.83 11.45
CA ASP A 62 11.10 4.50 10.14
C ASP A 62 10.79 3.05 9.74
N LEU A 63 11.00 2.08 10.64
CA LEU A 63 10.66 0.68 10.39
C LEU A 63 9.17 0.48 10.06
N ILE A 64 8.27 1.14 10.79
CA ILE A 64 6.82 1.12 10.48
C ILE A 64 6.58 1.68 9.07
N THR A 65 7.19 2.81 8.75
CA THR A 65 6.98 3.51 7.47
C THR A 65 7.44 2.64 6.30
N GLU A 66 8.63 2.04 6.40
CA GLU A 66 9.18 1.16 5.38
C GLU A 66 8.34 -0.12 5.21
N GLU A 67 7.90 -0.72 6.30
CA GLU A 67 7.01 -1.90 6.24
C GLU A 67 5.65 -1.55 5.63
N LEU A 68 5.10 -0.37 5.90
CA LEU A 68 3.87 0.11 5.26
C LEU A 68 4.07 0.33 3.77
N ARG A 69 5.14 1.03 3.35
CA ARG A 69 5.47 1.24 1.93
C ARG A 69 5.55 -0.08 1.19
N LYS A 70 6.32 -1.03 1.73
CA LYS A 70 6.48 -2.37 1.16
C LYS A 70 5.14 -3.12 1.08
N THR A 71 4.44 -3.26 2.20
CA THR A 71 3.23 -4.10 2.23
C THR A 71 2.04 -3.50 1.48
N LEU A 72 1.90 -2.18 1.45
CA LEU A 72 0.86 -1.51 0.66
C LEU A 72 1.17 -1.54 -0.84
N ALA A 73 2.44 -1.49 -1.25
CA ALA A 73 2.83 -1.74 -2.64
C ALA A 73 2.54 -3.19 -3.02
N ASP A 74 3.08 -4.15 -2.26
CA ASP A 74 3.00 -5.59 -2.57
C ASP A 74 1.56 -6.14 -2.56
N LYS A 75 0.73 -5.67 -1.62
CA LYS A 75 -0.61 -6.25 -1.38
C LYS A 75 -1.77 -5.31 -1.68
N GLY A 76 -1.53 -4.00 -1.61
CA GLY A 76 -2.55 -2.97 -1.82
C GLY A 76 -2.47 -2.27 -3.17
N GLY A 77 -1.42 -2.50 -3.95
CA GLY A 77 -1.15 -1.80 -5.21
C GLY A 77 -0.98 -0.28 -5.02
N LEU A 78 -0.57 0.18 -3.83
CA LEU A 78 -0.33 1.59 -3.53
C LEU A 78 1.18 1.85 -3.50
N VAL A 79 1.67 2.67 -4.42
CA VAL A 79 3.10 2.97 -4.56
C VAL A 79 3.40 4.35 -3.98
N SER A 80 4.41 4.42 -3.11
CA SER A 80 4.80 5.69 -2.49
C SER A 80 5.34 6.67 -3.54
N VAL A 81 4.86 7.91 -3.51
CA VAL A 81 5.53 9.03 -4.19
C VAL A 81 6.71 9.53 -3.36
N ASP A 82 7.62 10.28 -4.00
CA ASP A 82 8.67 11.01 -3.30
C ASP A 82 8.06 12.18 -2.53
N LEU A 83 8.37 12.29 -1.24
CA LEU A 83 7.89 13.38 -0.37
C LEU A 83 8.86 14.57 -0.32
N GLY A 84 10.09 14.40 -0.82
CA GLY A 84 11.17 15.39 -0.78
C GLY A 84 10.76 16.79 -1.25
N PRO A 85 10.01 16.95 -2.36
CA PRO A 85 9.55 18.25 -2.84
C PRO A 85 8.62 19.02 -1.88
N GLN A 86 8.10 18.38 -0.84
CA GLN A 86 7.24 18.99 0.18
C GLN A 86 7.81 18.85 1.60
N ALA A 87 9.09 18.51 1.77
CA ALA A 87 9.70 18.27 3.08
C ALA A 87 9.53 19.47 4.04
N GLU A 88 9.72 20.71 3.56
CA GLU A 88 9.56 21.92 4.38
C GLU A 88 8.11 22.12 4.85
N GLU A 89 7.12 21.91 3.97
CA GLU A 89 5.71 22.05 4.35
C GLU A 89 5.28 20.92 5.31
N ILE A 90 5.79 19.70 5.10
CA ILE A 90 5.57 18.57 6.02
C ILE A 90 6.12 18.91 7.41
N GLU A 91 7.34 19.45 7.51
CA GLU A 91 7.95 19.84 8.78
C GLU A 91 7.15 20.95 9.47
N LYS A 92 6.71 21.96 8.71
CA LYS A 92 5.92 23.09 9.22
C LYS A 92 4.55 22.67 9.75
N GLN A 93 3.90 21.70 9.10
CA GLN A 93 2.58 21.19 9.49
C GLN A 93 2.64 20.09 10.55
N ALA A 94 3.84 19.62 10.90
CA ALA A 94 4.01 18.55 11.87
C ALA A 94 3.57 18.98 13.29
N PRO A 95 2.97 18.06 14.06
CA PRO A 95 2.64 16.71 13.65
C PRO A 95 1.37 16.67 12.78
N LEU A 96 1.43 15.91 11.69
CA LEU A 96 0.36 15.80 10.68
C LEU A 96 -0.93 15.23 11.28
N TYR A 97 -0.84 14.38 12.30
CA TYR A 97 -2.02 13.89 13.03
C TYR A 97 -2.80 14.98 13.79
N LYS A 98 -2.24 16.19 13.92
CA LYS A 98 -2.89 17.37 14.52
C LYS A 98 -3.11 18.53 13.53
N CYS A 99 -2.75 18.37 12.26
CA CYS A 99 -2.78 19.48 11.31
C CYS A 99 -4.16 19.81 10.70
N ASN A 100 -5.25 19.22 11.23
CA ASN A 100 -6.63 19.56 10.88
C ASN A 100 -6.95 19.57 9.37
N GLY A 101 -6.52 18.54 8.64
CA GLY A 101 -6.87 18.35 7.23
C GLY A 101 -5.85 18.90 6.23
N CYS A 102 -4.64 19.27 6.65
CA CYS A 102 -3.57 19.68 5.75
C CYS A 102 -3.06 18.55 4.81
N VAL A 103 -3.21 17.31 5.25
CA VAL A 103 -2.55 16.14 4.64
C VAL A 103 -2.93 15.90 3.17
N PRO A 104 -4.22 15.95 2.76
CA PRO A 104 -4.59 15.80 1.36
C PRO A 104 -3.99 16.88 0.45
N ASP A 105 -3.84 18.12 0.91
CA ASP A 105 -3.27 19.21 0.10
C ASP A 105 -1.77 19.00 -0.16
N ILE A 106 -1.02 18.56 0.86
CA ILE A 106 0.40 18.20 0.70
C ILE A 106 0.53 17.02 -0.28
N ALA A 107 -0.29 16.00 -0.13
CA ALA A 107 -0.29 14.84 -1.03
C ALA A 107 -0.68 15.20 -2.48
N LYS A 108 -1.61 16.14 -2.64
CA LYS A 108 -2.00 16.70 -3.95
C LYS A 108 -0.83 17.39 -4.65
N ALA A 109 -0.06 18.18 -3.92
CA ALA A 109 1.13 18.84 -4.46
C ALA A 109 2.19 17.84 -4.95
N LEU A 110 2.21 16.63 -4.38
CA LEU A 110 3.10 15.53 -4.78
C LEU A 110 2.51 14.64 -5.91
N GLY A 111 1.31 14.94 -6.39
CA GLY A 111 0.64 14.16 -7.44
C GLY A 111 0.22 12.76 -6.99
N ALA A 112 -0.10 12.59 -5.71
CA ALA A 112 -0.64 11.35 -5.17
C ALA A 112 -2.17 11.28 -5.30
N ASP A 113 -2.70 10.06 -5.45
CA ASP A 113 -4.14 9.76 -5.44
C ASP A 113 -4.64 9.56 -4.00
N TYR A 114 -3.78 9.04 -3.13
CA TYR A 114 -4.05 8.80 -1.72
C TYR A 114 -3.03 9.45 -0.80
N ALA A 115 -3.50 9.86 0.38
CA ALA A 115 -2.65 10.30 1.48
C ALA A 115 -2.74 9.28 2.63
N ILE A 116 -1.60 8.83 3.12
CA ILE A 116 -1.51 7.80 4.16
C ILE A 116 -0.73 8.33 5.36
N THR A 117 -1.43 8.48 6.48
CA THR A 117 -0.85 8.90 7.77
C THR A 117 -0.86 7.76 8.75
N THR A 118 0.20 7.67 9.55
CA THR A 118 0.36 6.64 10.56
C THR A 118 0.74 7.26 11.88
N VAL A 119 0.07 6.85 12.96
CA VAL A 119 0.35 7.32 14.32
C VAL A 119 0.57 6.11 15.23
N ALA A 120 1.72 6.08 15.90
CA ALA A 120 2.00 5.19 17.01
C ALA A 120 1.70 5.94 18.32
N GLU A 121 0.60 5.59 18.97
CA GLU A 121 0.14 6.19 20.22
C GLU A 121 0.58 5.33 21.41
N LYS A 122 1.41 5.88 22.30
CA LYS A 122 1.92 5.15 23.47
C LYS A 122 0.89 5.13 24.60
N GLY A 123 0.57 3.92 25.07
CA GLY A 123 -0.25 3.70 26.26
C GLY A 123 0.55 3.22 27.49
N GLY A 124 1.86 3.01 27.35
CA GLY A 124 2.75 2.55 28.41
C GLY A 124 4.09 2.05 27.88
N PRO A 125 5.01 1.52 28.72
CA PRO A 125 6.30 1.02 28.25
C PRO A 125 6.19 -0.06 27.17
N GLN A 126 5.24 -1.00 27.32
CA GLN A 126 5.02 -2.11 26.38
C GLN A 126 3.78 -1.93 25.49
N LEU A 127 2.88 -1.01 25.82
CA LEU A 127 1.60 -0.86 25.15
C LEU A 127 1.66 0.29 24.13
N PHE A 128 1.18 0.05 22.91
CA PHE A 128 0.89 1.11 21.95
C PHE A 128 -0.22 0.71 20.97
N ASN A 129 -0.90 1.73 20.45
CA ASN A 129 -1.82 1.62 19.33
C ASN A 129 -1.09 2.06 18.06
N LEU A 130 -1.25 1.32 16.96
CA LEU A 130 -0.84 1.76 15.64
C LEU A 130 -2.08 2.03 14.79
N SER A 131 -2.33 3.30 14.50
CA SER A 131 -3.43 3.76 13.65
C SER A 131 -2.91 4.17 12.28
N VAL A 132 -3.50 3.64 11.22
CA VAL A 132 -3.22 4.03 9.83
C VAL A 132 -4.51 4.51 9.18
N THR A 133 -4.44 5.67 8.52
CA THR A 133 -5.56 6.26 7.78
C THR A 133 -5.17 6.42 6.32
N ILE A 134 -6.05 6.01 5.40
CA ILE A 134 -5.93 6.24 3.96
C ILE A 134 -7.05 7.18 3.56
N ALA A 135 -6.71 8.37 3.09
CA ALA A 135 -7.63 9.35 2.56
C ALA A 135 -7.45 9.51 1.04
N GLU A 136 -8.54 9.66 0.31
CA GLU A 136 -8.52 10.07 -1.09
C GLU A 136 -8.13 11.55 -1.18
N VAL A 137 -7.15 11.88 -2.02
CA VAL A 137 -6.62 13.24 -2.15
C VAL A 137 -7.65 14.18 -2.81
N ALA A 138 -8.37 13.70 -3.81
CA ALA A 138 -9.33 14.52 -4.56
C ALA A 138 -10.47 15.06 -3.69
N SER A 139 -10.98 14.25 -2.76
CA SER A 139 -12.14 14.59 -1.91
C SER A 139 -11.77 14.87 -0.45
N GLY A 140 -10.56 14.49 -0.01
CA GLY A 140 -10.17 14.48 1.40
C GLY A 140 -10.85 13.39 2.23
N LYS A 141 -11.71 12.55 1.63
CA LYS A 141 -12.48 11.54 2.36
C LYS A 141 -11.57 10.40 2.81
N VAL A 142 -11.67 10.04 4.09
CA VAL A 142 -11.07 8.81 4.61
C VAL A 142 -11.77 7.60 3.99
N VAL A 143 -11.03 6.85 3.17
CA VAL A 143 -11.53 5.64 2.50
C VAL A 143 -11.22 4.39 3.31
N ARG A 144 -10.12 4.36 4.08
CA ARG A 144 -9.79 3.26 5.00
C ARG A 144 -9.18 3.80 6.28
N LYS A 145 -9.47 3.11 7.38
CA LYS A 145 -8.79 3.33 8.65
C LYS A 145 -8.61 1.98 9.35
N GLY A 146 -7.43 1.75 9.88
CA GLY A 146 -7.10 0.52 10.60
C GLY A 146 -6.36 0.82 11.88
N ILE A 147 -6.69 0.09 12.94
CA ILE A 147 -5.99 0.16 14.22
C ILE A 147 -5.64 -1.25 14.68
N VAL A 148 -4.41 -1.41 15.17
CA VAL A 148 -3.97 -2.58 15.93
C VAL A 148 -3.42 -2.12 17.29
N VAL A 149 -3.56 -2.98 18.29
CA VAL A 149 -3.05 -2.76 19.65
C VAL A 149 -1.96 -3.79 19.90
N ILE A 150 -0.81 -3.34 20.39
CA ILE A 150 0.37 -4.17 20.60
C ILE A 150 0.82 -4.03 22.04
N ASN A 151 1.03 -5.17 22.71
CA ASN A 151 1.57 -5.24 24.07
C ASN A 151 2.96 -5.90 24.03
N ALA A 152 3.89 -5.21 23.38
CA ALA A 152 5.30 -5.56 23.20
C ALA A 152 6.03 -4.32 22.63
N ASN A 153 7.37 -4.25 22.74
CA ASN A 153 8.12 -3.03 22.41
C ASN A 153 9.54 -3.29 21.86
N SER A 154 9.76 -4.42 21.19
CA SER A 154 10.96 -4.62 20.36
C SER A 154 10.79 -3.96 18.99
N ASP A 155 11.88 -3.82 18.24
CA ASP A 155 11.83 -3.28 16.88
C ASP A 155 10.99 -4.17 15.94
N ASP A 156 11.05 -5.49 16.14
CA ASP A 156 10.27 -6.47 15.40
C ASP A 156 8.77 -6.36 15.69
N ASP A 157 8.37 -6.00 16.91
CA ASP A 157 6.97 -5.80 17.28
C ASP A 157 6.36 -4.60 16.54
N TRP A 158 7.12 -3.52 16.39
CA TRP A 158 6.70 -2.32 15.68
C TRP A 158 6.58 -2.59 14.16
N ALA A 159 7.54 -3.29 13.58
CA ALA A 159 7.46 -3.77 12.20
C ALA A 159 6.28 -4.75 12.00
N HIS A 160 6.05 -5.65 12.95
CA HIS A 160 4.91 -6.57 12.92
C HIS A 160 3.57 -5.81 12.98
N ALA A 161 3.47 -4.76 13.79
CA ALA A 161 2.27 -3.92 13.88
C ALA A 161 1.90 -3.33 12.52
N ALA A 162 2.87 -2.81 11.77
CA ALA A 162 2.68 -2.28 10.42
C ALA A 162 2.14 -3.34 9.45
N ARG A 163 2.74 -4.55 9.44
CA ARG A 163 2.24 -5.67 8.62
C ARG A 163 0.83 -6.09 9.01
N SER A 164 0.55 -6.14 10.31
CA SER A 164 -0.72 -6.58 10.86
C SER A 164 -1.86 -5.61 10.59
N VAL A 165 -1.65 -4.30 10.68
CA VAL A 165 -2.70 -3.31 10.35
C VAL A 165 -3.06 -3.34 8.87
N VAL A 166 -2.07 -3.50 7.97
CA VAL A 166 -2.33 -3.64 6.54
C VAL A 166 -3.14 -4.91 6.26
N LYS A 167 -2.65 -6.06 6.73
CA LYS A 167 -3.28 -7.36 6.47
C LYS A 167 -4.70 -7.46 7.05
N ASN A 168 -4.87 -7.07 8.31
CA ASN A 168 -6.06 -7.41 9.07
C ASN A 168 -7.09 -6.27 9.14
N ARG A 169 -6.71 -5.03 8.79
CA ARG A 169 -7.58 -3.86 8.93
C ARG A 169 -7.77 -3.06 7.64
N LEU A 170 -6.70 -2.84 6.86
CA LEU A 170 -6.80 -1.99 5.67
C LEU A 170 -7.23 -2.76 4.41
N LEU A 171 -6.80 -4.01 4.27
CA LEU A 171 -7.06 -4.84 3.09
C LEU A 171 -8.06 -5.99 3.35
N ALA A 172 -8.76 -5.98 4.49
CA ALA A 172 -9.81 -6.96 4.76
C ALA A 172 -11.08 -6.65 3.96
N GLU A 173 -11.68 -7.66 3.32
CA GLU A 173 -12.95 -7.55 2.58
C GLU A 173 -14.20 -7.66 3.49
N PRO A 174 -15.38 -7.15 3.03
CA PRO A 174 -15.59 -6.40 1.80
C PRO A 174 -15.59 -4.89 2.08
N LEU A 175 -15.05 -4.16 1.11
CA LEU A 175 -14.98 -2.70 1.15
C LEU A 175 -16.27 -2.11 0.57
N PRO A 176 -16.80 -0.98 1.09
CA PRO A 176 -17.89 -0.28 0.43
C PRO A 176 -17.47 0.14 -0.98
N ASN A 177 -18.31 -0.17 -1.98
CA ASN A 177 -18.13 0.36 -3.32
C ASN A 177 -18.02 1.89 -3.25
N PRO A 178 -17.10 2.51 -4.00
CA PRO A 178 -17.19 3.94 -4.22
C PRO A 178 -18.54 4.22 -4.87
N SER A 179 -19.35 5.03 -4.18
CA SER A 179 -20.61 5.57 -4.69
C SER A 179 -20.35 6.58 -5.80
#